data_AF-A0A842YC80-F1
#
_entry.id   AF-A0A842YC80-F1
#
_cell.length_a   1.000
_cell.length_b   1.000
_cell.length_c   1.000
_cell.angle_alpha   90.00
_cell.angle_beta   90.00
_cell.angle_gamma   90.00
#
_symmetry.space_group_name_H-M   'P 1'
#
loop_
_entity.id
_entity.type
_entity.pdbx_description
1 polymer ?
#
loop_
_entity_poly.entity_id
_entity_poly.type
_entity_poly.pdbx_seq_one_letter_code
_entity_poly.pdbx_strand_id
1 'polypeptide(L)' 'MLEILIAVLVSFVVVVLFMPNAIKMLKEKGITGTDMHKPEKPEVPKGGGFVLLFAMVFALLV' A
#
# COMPACT_ATOMS: atom_id res chain seq x y z
N MET A 1 7.92 16.97 17.59
CA MET A 1 8.98 16.16 16.94
C MET A 1 8.85 14.68 17.25
N LEU A 2 8.73 14.26 18.51
CA LEU A 2 8.54 12.85 18.87
C LEU A 2 7.25 12.25 18.29
N GLU A 3 6.11 12.96 18.40
CA GLU A 3 4.83 12.51 17.84
C GLU A 3 4.90 12.27 16.32
N ILE A 4 5.53 13.20 15.60
CA ILE A 4 5.74 13.06 14.14
C ILE A 4 6.58 11.82 13.84
N LEU A 5 7.64 11.57 14.62
CA LEU A 5 8.46 10.38 14.45
C LEU A 5 7.64 9.10 14.69
N ILE A 6 6.79 9.08 15.72
CA ILE A 6 5.88 7.96 16.00
C ILE A 6 4.92 7.75 14.83
N ALA A 7 4.27 8.80 14.33
CA ALA A 7 3.34 8.70 13.21
C ALA A 7 4.03 8.16 11.93
N VAL A 8 5.28 8.58 11.66
CA VAL A 8 6.07 8.05 10.53
C VAL A 8 6.37 6.56 10.73
N LEU A 9 6.80 6.14 11.92
CA LEU A 9 7.10 4.74 12.19
C LEU A 9 5.84 3.86 12.14
N VAL A 10 4.73 4.32 12.73
CA VAL A 10 3.45 3.60 12.70
C VAL A 10 2.93 3.46 11.28
N SER A 11 2.89 4.55 10.51
CA SER A 11 2.44 4.49 9.11
C SER A 11 3.32 3.57 8.26
N PHE A 12 4.65 3.61 8.44
CA PHE A 12 5.58 2.70 7.76
C PHE A 12 5.28 1.23 8.08
N VAL A 13 5.15 0.90 9.37
CA VAL A 13 4.86 -0.48 9.81
C VAL A 13 3.51 -0.96 9.27
N VAL A 14 2.47 -0.13 9.33
CA VAL A 14 1.14 -0.48 8.80
C VAL A 14 1.20 -0.73 7.29
N VAL A 15 1.88 0.11 6.51
CA VAL A 15 2.00 -0.11 5.06
C VAL A 15 2.72 -1.43 4.78
N VAL A 16 3.86 -1.69 5.43
CA VAL A 16 4.65 -2.91 5.21
C VAL A 16 3.87 -4.18 5.55
N LEU A 17 3.08 -4.16 6.62
CA LEU A 17 2.28 -5.31 7.05
C LEU A 17 1.06 -5.56 6.15
N PHE A 18 0.35 -4.52 5.72
CA PHE A 18 -0.92 -4.66 5.02
C PHE A 18 -0.78 -4.71 3.48
N MET A 19 0.27 -4.12 2.91
CA MET A 19 0.46 -4.07 1.46
C MET A 19 0.53 -5.46 0.78
N PRO A 20 1.23 -6.48 1.32
CA PRO A 20 1.29 -7.80 0.69
C PRO A 20 -0.10 -8.45 0.54
N ASN A 21 -0.93 -8.34 1.57
CA ASN A 21 -2.30 -8.86 1.56
C ASN A 21 -3.18 -8.08 0.58
N ALA A 22 -3.03 -6.75 0.52
CA ALA A 22 -3.74 -5.94 -0.46
C ALA A 22 -3.35 -6.29 -1.90
N ILE A 23 -2.05 -6.49 -2.18
CA ILE A 23 -1.54 -6.95 -3.48
C ILE A 23 -2.20 -8.27 -3.87
N LYS A 24 -2.23 -9.25 -2.96
CA LYS A 24 -2.85 -10.56 -3.20
C LYS A 24 -4.35 -10.43 -3.50
N MET A 25 -5.08 -9.71 -2.66
CA MET A 25 -6.52 -9.48 -2.84
C MET A 25 -6.84 -8.80 -4.16
N LEU A 26 -6.07 -7.77 -4.53
CA LEU A 26 -6.29 -7.02 -5.77
C LEU A 26 -6.03 -7.89 -7.02
N LYS A 27 -5.00 -8.75 -6.98
CA LYS A 27 -4.76 -9.75 -8.04
C LYS A 27 -5.91 -10.75 -8.16
N GLU A 28 -6.36 -11.31 -7.03
CA GLU A 28 -7.46 -12.28 -6.99
C GLU A 28 -8.77 -11.69 -7.54
N LYS A 29 -8.99 -10.38 -7.35
CA LYS A 29 -10.16 -9.66 -7.88
C LYS A 29 -9.99 -9.18 -9.33
N GLY A 30 -8.85 -9.44 -9.97
CA GLY A 30 -8.53 -8.93 -11.32
C GLY A 30 -8.37 -7.40 -11.38
N ILE A 31 -8.16 -6.73 -10.24
CA ILE A 31 -7.95 -5.28 -10.17
C ILE A 31 -6.46 -5.01 -10.41
N THR A 32 -6.03 -5.28 -11.64
CA THR A 32 -4.66 -5.13 -12.10
C THR A 32 -4.60 -4.19 -13.32
N GLY A 33 -3.39 -3.84 -13.73
CA GLY A 33 -3.15 -3.33 -15.08
C GLY A 33 -1.80 -3.76 -15.58
N THR A 34 -1.71 -3.91 -16.89
CA THR A 34 -0.47 -4.22 -17.59
C THR A 34 0.47 -3.03 -17.53
N ASP A 35 1.67 -3.23 -16.99
CA ASP A 35 2.74 -2.24 -17.05
C ASP A 35 3.38 -2.27 -18.44
N MET A 36 2.92 -1.36 -19.31
CA MET A 36 3.34 -1.30 -20.72
C MET A 36 4.80 -0.86 -20.92
N HIS A 37 5.46 -0.35 -19.87
CA HIS A 37 6.83 0.14 -19.94
C HIS A 37 7.88 -0.94 -19.67
N LYS A 38 7.46 -2.14 -19.29
CA LYS A 38 8.35 -3.29 -19.04
C LYS A 38 8.24 -4.32 -20.17
N PRO A 39 9.35 -4.90 -20.66
CA PRO A 39 9.32 -5.88 -21.76
C PRO A 39 8.38 -7.06 -21.51
N GLU A 40 8.33 -7.54 -20.27
CA GLU A 40 7.50 -8.66 -19.84
C GLU A 40 6.02 -8.31 -19.64
N LYS A 41 5.67 -7.02 -19.74
CA LYS A 41 4.31 -6.49 -19.60
C LYS A 41 3.57 -7.10 -18.41
N PRO A 42 4.14 -7.02 -17.18
CA PRO A 42 3.58 -7.72 -16.04
C PRO A 42 2.25 -7.10 -15.65
N GLU A 43 1.34 -7.92 -15.12
CA GLU A 43 0.14 -7.43 -14.45
C GLU A 43 0.46 -6.95 -13.04
N VAL A 44 0.23 -5.67 -12.79
CA VAL A 44 0.50 -5.02 -11.51
C VAL A 44 -0.83 -4.63 -10.84
N PRO A 45 -1.03 -4.93 -9.55
CA PRO A 45 -2.24 -4.52 -8.83
C PRO A 45 -2.45 -3.00 -8.85
N LYS A 46 -3.71 -2.58 -9.02
CA LYS A 46 -4.14 -1.17 -8.93
C LYS A 46 -4.89 -0.94 -7.62
N GLY A 47 -4.61 0.17 -6.94
CA GLY A 47 -5.34 0.54 -5.70
C GLY A 47 -4.54 0.45 -4.41
N GLY A 48 -3.21 0.22 -4.47
CA GLY A 48 -2.34 0.26 -3.28
C GLY A 48 -2.39 1.59 -2.50
N GLY A 49 -2.83 2.68 -3.15
CA GLY A 49 -3.09 3.97 -2.50
C GLY A 49 -4.11 3.90 -1.35
N PHE A 50 -5.05 2.94 -1.36
CA PHE A 50 -5.99 2.75 -0.25
C PHE A 50 -5.26 2.36 1.05
N VAL A 51 -4.25 1.48 0.95
CA VAL A 51 -3.44 1.07 2.10
C VAL A 51 -2.61 2.25 2.61
N LEU A 52 -2.05 3.06 1.71
CA LEU A 52 -1.30 4.26 2.08
C LEU A 52 -2.20 5.27 2.81
N LEU A 53 -3.38 5.55 2.26
CA LEU A 53 -4.32 6.50 2.88
C LEU A 53 -4.78 6.02 4.25
N PHE A 54 -5.14 4.74 4.38
CA PHE A 54 -5.49 4.14 5.65
C PHE A 54 -4.35 4.27 6.68
N ALA A 55 -3.12 3.93 6.29
CA ALA A 55 -1.96 4.01 7.18
C ALA A 55 -1.67 5.45 7.64
N MET A 56 -1.81 6.43 6.74
CA MET A 56 -1.65 7.85 7.09
C MET A 56 -2.71 8.31 8.10
N VAL A 57 -3.98 8.02 7.86
CA VAL A 57 -5.07 8.40 8.78
C VAL A 57 -4.94 7.66 10.11
N PHE A 58 -4.65 6.36 10.08
CA PHE A 58 -4.47 5.54 11.28
C PHE A 58 -3.34 6.06 12.16
N ALA A 59 -2.21 6.47 11.58
CA ALA A 59 -1.10 7.02 12.33
C ALA A 59 -1.39 8.37 13.01
N LEU A 60 -2.46 9.07 12.63
CA LEU A 60 -2.93 10.29 13.31
C LEU A 60 -3.88 9.99 14.49
N LEU A 61 -4.34 8.74 14.61
CA LEU A 61 -5.25 8.29 15.68
C LEU A 61 -4.51 7.58 16.82
N VAL A 62 -3.20 7.36 16.66
CA VAL A 62 -2.29 6.70 17.61
C VAL A 62 -1.31 7.73 18.15
#